data_AF-A0A2G2PZ38-F1
#
_entry.id   AF-A0A2G2PZ38-F1
#
_cell.length_a   1.000
_cell.length_b   1.000
_cell.length_c   1.000
_cell.angle_alpha   90.00
_cell.angle_beta   90.00
_cell.angle_gamma   90.00
#
_symmetry.space_group_name_H-M   'P 1'
#
loop_
_entity.id
_entity.type
_entity.pdbx_description
1 polymer ?
#
loop_
_entity_poly.entity_id
_entity_poly.type
_entity_poly.pdbx_seq_one_letter_code
_entity_poly.pdbx_strand_id
1 'polypeptide(L)'
;MIMKTKIFYIIFIIAPMFLINSSCTCDDDNCTEQTWYQDLDQDGFGNSNVSLLSCTQPDDYVLDNTDCHDQDRTIYPGAIELCDGSDNDCNGEIDEGFDQDQDGFSSCFDGDCDDTNPDTYPGAPEICNDGIDNNCDGEVDEGC
;
A
#
# COMPACT_ATOMS: atom_id res chain seq x y z
N MET A 1 8.49 -91.31 -22.22
CA MET A 1 7.15 -91.30 -21.60
C MET A 1 6.66 -89.85 -21.63
N ILE A 2 6.20 -89.39 -22.79
CA ILE A 2 4.80 -89.14 -23.16
C ILE A 2 4.13 -87.99 -22.36
N MET A 3 4.00 -86.85 -23.07
CA MET A 3 2.90 -85.87 -23.10
C MET A 3 2.34 -85.27 -21.80
N LYS A 4 2.29 -83.93 -21.74
CA LYS A 4 1.02 -83.18 -21.92
C LYS A 4 1.25 -81.67 -22.05
N THR A 5 0.73 -81.14 -23.15
CA THR A 5 0.55 -79.75 -23.56
C THR A 5 -0.22 -78.92 -22.52
N LYS A 6 0.22 -77.67 -22.26
CA LYS A 6 -0.65 -76.54 -21.92
C LYS A 6 -0.06 -75.25 -22.50
N ILE A 7 -0.61 -74.82 -23.62
CA ILE A 7 -0.42 -73.48 -24.19
C ILE A 7 -1.16 -72.52 -23.27
N PHE A 8 -0.43 -71.69 -22.52
CA PHE A 8 -1.00 -70.61 -21.74
C PHE A 8 -1.27 -69.42 -22.66
N TYR A 9 -2.54 -69.27 -23.07
CA TYR A 9 -3.07 -68.01 -23.55
C TYR A 9 -3.16 -67.03 -22.37
N ILE A 10 -2.25 -66.08 -22.28
CA ILE A 10 -2.44 -64.91 -21.43
C ILE A 10 -2.94 -63.78 -22.33
N ILE A 11 -4.23 -63.54 -22.19
CA ILE A 11 -5.01 -62.48 -22.81
C ILE A 11 -4.36 -61.14 -22.45
N PHE A 12 -3.91 -60.39 -23.47
CA PHE A 12 -3.56 -58.99 -23.35
C PHE A 12 -4.85 -58.23 -23.00
N ILE A 13 -5.13 -58.02 -21.71
CA ILE A 13 -6.08 -56.99 -21.29
C ILE A 13 -5.39 -55.67 -21.61
N ILE A 14 -5.69 -55.15 -22.78
CA ILE A 14 -5.75 -53.70 -23.03
C ILE A 14 -6.68 -53.16 -21.96
N ALA A 15 -6.13 -52.74 -20.83
CA ALA A 15 -6.82 -51.81 -19.97
C ALA A 15 -7.14 -50.62 -20.87
N PRO A 16 -8.42 -50.23 -21.04
CA PRO A 16 -8.67 -48.95 -21.65
C PRO A 16 -7.94 -47.97 -20.74
N MET A 17 -6.93 -47.34 -21.34
CA MET A 17 -6.29 -46.14 -20.86
C MET A 17 -7.44 -45.19 -20.57
N PHE A 18 -7.96 -45.25 -19.35
CA PHE A 18 -8.95 -44.32 -18.86
C PHE A 18 -8.12 -43.08 -18.59
N LEU A 19 -7.87 -42.37 -19.69
CA LEU A 19 -7.67 -40.95 -19.71
C LEU A 19 -8.89 -40.37 -18.99
N ILE A 20 -8.83 -40.29 -17.67
CA ILE A 20 -9.26 -39.04 -17.08
C ILE A 20 -8.25 -38.02 -17.62
N ASN A 21 -8.59 -37.48 -18.79
CA ASN A 21 -8.27 -36.11 -19.08
C ASN A 21 -8.72 -35.35 -17.83
N SER A 22 -7.78 -35.10 -16.92
CA SER A 22 -7.85 -33.90 -16.11
C SER A 22 -7.56 -32.75 -17.07
N SER A 23 -8.43 -32.58 -18.07
CA SER A 23 -8.78 -31.27 -18.51
C SER A 23 -9.47 -30.67 -17.31
N CYS A 24 -8.68 -30.00 -16.47
CA CYS A 24 -9.18 -28.85 -15.76
C CYS A 24 -9.68 -27.93 -16.87
N THR A 25 -10.93 -28.10 -17.29
CA THR A 25 -11.58 -27.09 -18.12
C THR A 25 -11.88 -25.97 -17.14
N CYS A 26 -10.91 -25.07 -16.99
CA CYS A 26 -11.23 -23.66 -16.78
C CYS A 26 -11.58 -23.02 -18.14
N ASP A 27 -12.26 -23.76 -19.02
CA ASP A 27 -13.16 -23.16 -20.01
C ASP A 27 -14.48 -22.92 -19.29
N ASP A 28 -14.47 -22.00 -18.33
CA ASP A 28 -15.66 -21.20 -18.11
C ASP A 28 -15.52 -20.07 -19.13
N ASP A 29 -16.14 -20.25 -20.30
CA ASP A 29 -16.23 -19.26 -21.40
C ASP A 29 -16.90 -17.93 -20.97
N ASN A 30 -17.01 -17.67 -19.65
CA ASN A 30 -17.52 -16.46 -19.05
C ASN A 30 -16.83 -16.08 -17.73
N CYS A 31 -15.52 -16.34 -17.61
CA CYS A 31 -14.73 -15.64 -16.60
C CYS A 31 -14.54 -14.18 -17.06
N THR A 32 -14.94 -13.21 -16.23
CA THR A 32 -14.54 -11.81 -16.43
C THR A 32 -13.24 -11.60 -15.68
N GLU A 33 -12.14 -11.53 -16.40
CA GLU A 33 -10.84 -11.25 -15.80
C GLU A 33 -10.84 -9.85 -15.17
N GLN A 34 -10.27 -9.74 -13.97
CA GLN A 34 -10.06 -8.48 -13.28
C GLN A 34 -8.56 -8.21 -13.20
N THR A 35 -8.20 -6.93 -13.21
CA THR A 35 -6.83 -6.50 -12.91
C THR A 35 -6.69 -6.49 -11.40
N TRP A 36 -5.76 -7.29 -10.90
CA TRP A 36 -5.36 -7.34 -9.51
C TRP A 36 -4.02 -6.64 -9.36
N TYR A 37 -3.79 -5.98 -8.23
CA TYR A 37 -2.59 -5.19 -7.92
C TYR A 37 -1.86 -5.82 -6.75
N GLN A 38 -0.53 -5.90 -6.83
CA GLN A 38 0.28 -6.50 -5.77
C GLN A 38 0.10 -5.74 -4.45
N ASP A 39 -0.06 -6.46 -3.35
CA ASP A 39 -0.13 -5.96 -1.98
C ASP A 39 0.95 -6.70 -1.17
N LEU A 40 2.17 -6.16 -1.19
CA LEU A 40 3.36 -6.82 -0.67
C LEU A 40 3.53 -6.67 0.85
N ASP A 41 3.01 -5.61 1.46
CA ASP A 41 3.09 -5.37 2.91
C ASP A 41 1.82 -5.75 3.70
N GLN A 42 0.75 -6.09 2.98
CA GLN A 42 -0.52 -6.66 3.45
C GLN A 42 -1.38 -5.68 4.25
N ASP A 43 -1.45 -4.43 3.82
CA ASP A 43 -2.38 -3.43 4.36
C ASP A 43 -3.75 -3.39 3.66
N GLY A 44 -3.87 -4.08 2.52
CA GLY A 44 -5.10 -4.17 1.73
C GLY A 44 -5.20 -3.18 0.57
N PHE A 45 -4.16 -2.38 0.32
CA PHE A 45 -4.02 -1.49 -0.81
C PHE A 45 -2.96 -2.04 -1.77
N GLY A 46 -3.16 -1.83 -3.06
CA GLY A 46 -2.32 -2.45 -4.09
C GLY A 46 -1.50 -1.45 -4.89
N ASN A 47 -0.33 -1.89 -5.33
CA ASN A 47 0.57 -1.12 -6.16
C ASN A 47 0.09 -1.02 -7.62
N SER A 48 -0.28 0.17 -8.06
CA SER A 48 -0.73 0.42 -9.45
C SER A 48 0.30 0.03 -10.54
N ASN A 49 1.59 -0.05 -10.20
CA ASN A 49 2.66 -0.38 -11.14
C ASN A 49 2.90 -1.88 -11.30
N VAL A 50 2.35 -2.71 -10.40
CA VAL A 50 2.49 -4.16 -10.45
C VAL A 50 1.11 -4.80 -10.45
N SER A 51 0.69 -5.30 -11.62
CA SER A 51 -0.63 -5.89 -11.79
C SER A 51 -0.62 -7.21 -12.55
N LEU A 52 -1.64 -8.01 -12.28
CA LEU A 52 -1.89 -9.31 -12.90
C LEU A 52 -3.37 -9.43 -13.29
N LEU A 53 -3.62 -9.94 -14.49
CA LEU A 53 -4.97 -10.25 -14.96
C LEU A 53 -5.34 -11.68 -14.53
N SER A 54 -6.43 -11.84 -13.80
CA SER A 54 -6.89 -13.16 -13.31
C SER A 54 -8.40 -13.20 -13.07
N CYS A 55 -9.01 -14.38 -13.27
CA CYS A 55 -10.42 -14.62 -12.96
C CYS A 55 -10.70 -14.59 -11.44
N THR A 56 -9.71 -15.00 -10.63
CA THR A 56 -9.80 -15.06 -9.17
C THR A 56 -8.63 -14.31 -8.53
N GLN A 57 -8.80 -13.83 -7.30
CA GLN A 57 -7.75 -13.16 -6.53
C GLN A 57 -6.50 -14.04 -6.41
N PRO A 58 -5.34 -13.61 -6.93
CA PRO A 58 -4.05 -14.21 -6.62
C PRO A 58 -3.64 -13.96 -5.16
N ASP A 59 -2.78 -14.81 -4.61
CA ASP A 59 -2.15 -14.55 -3.31
C ASP A 59 -1.28 -13.30 -3.38
N ASP A 60 -1.31 -12.45 -2.35
CA ASP A 60 -0.60 -11.16 -2.25
C ASP A 60 -1.03 -10.11 -3.31
N TYR A 61 -2.29 -10.15 -3.75
CA TYR A 61 -2.88 -9.14 -4.63
C TYR A 61 -4.27 -8.71 -4.18
N VAL A 62 -4.64 -7.45 -4.41
CA VAL A 62 -5.95 -6.84 -4.12
C VAL A 62 -6.54 -6.14 -5.35
N LEU A 63 -7.83 -5.75 -5.30
CA LEU A 63 -8.46 -4.98 -6.39
C LEU A 63 -8.13 -3.49 -6.33
N ASP A 64 -7.83 -3.01 -5.14
CA ASP A 64 -7.45 -1.63 -4.92
C ASP A 64 -6.05 -1.38 -5.51
N ASN A 65 -5.82 -0.19 -6.06
CA ASN A 65 -4.56 0.15 -6.72
C ASN A 65 -3.98 1.49 -6.22
N THR A 66 -4.40 1.92 -5.04
CA THR A 66 -4.16 3.27 -4.53
C THR A 66 -2.97 3.37 -3.58
N ASP A 67 -2.25 2.27 -3.37
CA ASP A 67 -1.06 2.26 -2.53
C ASP A 67 0.11 3.02 -3.18
N CYS A 68 0.67 3.97 -2.43
CA CYS A 68 1.85 4.74 -2.80
C CYS A 68 3.16 4.11 -2.30
N HIS A 69 3.12 3.18 -1.34
CA HIS A 69 4.28 2.55 -0.73
C HIS A 69 4.07 1.06 -0.32
N ASP A 70 4.11 0.18 -1.32
CA ASP A 70 3.96 -1.29 -1.29
C ASP A 70 4.99 -2.09 -0.46
N GLN A 71 5.75 -1.45 0.41
CA GLN A 71 6.69 -2.10 1.32
C GLN A 71 6.48 -1.69 2.78
N ASP A 72 5.55 -0.78 3.06
CA ASP A 72 5.28 -0.24 4.38
C ASP A 72 3.77 -0.12 4.63
N ARG A 73 3.25 -1.10 5.38
CA ARG A 73 1.84 -1.18 5.80
C ARG A 73 1.31 0.00 6.62
N THR A 74 2.16 0.96 6.95
CA THR A 74 1.77 2.18 7.69
C THR A 74 1.56 3.37 6.76
N ILE A 75 1.91 3.23 5.47
CA ILE A 75 1.74 4.23 4.43
C ILE A 75 0.70 3.72 3.45
N TYR A 76 -0.51 4.24 3.53
CA TYR A 76 -1.63 3.82 2.71
C TYR A 76 -2.72 4.88 2.64
N PRO A 77 -3.59 4.86 1.61
CA PRO A 77 -4.75 5.74 1.47
C PRO A 77 -5.57 5.94 2.76
N GLY A 78 -5.49 7.16 3.32
CA GLY A 78 -6.19 7.54 4.55
C GLY A 78 -5.54 7.06 5.85
N ALA A 79 -4.24 6.72 5.84
CA ALA A 79 -3.44 6.62 7.06
C ALA A 79 -3.40 7.96 7.83
N ILE A 80 -2.80 7.94 9.01
CA ILE A 80 -2.59 9.17 9.79
C ILE A 80 -1.25 9.74 9.39
N GLU A 81 -1.22 11.02 9.03
CA GLU A 81 0.00 11.78 8.83
C GLU A 81 0.82 11.89 10.11
N LEU A 82 2.13 11.74 9.96
CA LEU A 82 3.13 11.91 11.00
C LEU A 82 4.10 12.99 10.52
N CYS A 83 4.65 13.81 11.43
CA CYS A 83 5.77 14.70 11.11
C CYS A 83 7.05 13.90 10.82
N ASP A 84 7.11 13.18 9.70
CA ASP A 84 8.26 12.36 9.29
C ASP A 84 8.79 12.73 7.90
N GLY A 85 8.16 13.70 7.23
CA GLY A 85 8.56 14.18 5.91
C GLY A 85 8.08 13.28 4.77
N SER A 86 7.09 12.43 5.03
CA SER A 86 6.47 11.51 4.07
C SER A 86 4.99 11.83 3.91
N ASP A 87 4.44 11.41 2.78
CA ASP A 87 3.00 11.35 2.54
C ASP A 87 2.53 9.99 3.09
N ASN A 88 2.03 9.95 4.33
CA ASN A 88 1.65 8.68 4.96
C ASN A 88 0.30 8.20 4.44
N ASP A 89 -0.59 9.10 4.07
CA ASP A 89 -1.97 8.80 3.69
C ASP A 89 -2.18 8.70 2.16
N CYS A 90 -1.10 8.81 1.37
CA CYS A 90 -1.07 8.74 -0.08
C CYS A 90 -1.96 9.77 -0.80
N ASN A 91 -2.20 10.94 -0.22
CA ASN A 91 -3.05 11.99 -0.82
C ASN A 91 -2.27 12.99 -1.71
N GLY A 92 -0.95 12.95 -1.69
CA GLY A 92 -0.05 13.78 -2.49
C GLY A 92 0.46 15.05 -1.80
N GLU A 93 0.04 15.31 -0.57
CA GLU A 93 0.62 16.30 0.33
C GLU A 93 1.56 15.60 1.33
N ILE A 94 2.43 16.37 2.00
CA ILE A 94 3.39 15.83 2.97
C ILE A 94 3.14 16.53 4.30
N ASP A 95 3.03 15.75 5.38
CA ASP A 95 2.84 16.22 6.75
C ASP A 95 1.71 17.27 6.86
N GLU A 96 0.53 17.04 6.26
CA GLU A 96 -0.59 17.98 6.38
C GLU A 96 -1.35 17.84 7.71
N GLY A 97 -2.12 18.89 8.04
CA GLY A 97 -2.88 18.94 9.30
C GLY A 97 -2.06 19.36 10.53
N PHE A 98 -0.80 19.75 10.32
CA PHE A 98 0.12 20.28 11.34
C PHE A 98 0.29 21.81 11.28
N ASP A 99 -0.60 22.50 10.56
CA ASP A 99 -0.68 23.97 10.47
C ASP A 99 -2.12 24.39 10.84
N GLN A 100 -2.35 24.63 12.13
CA GLN A 100 -3.70 24.84 12.67
C GLN A 100 -4.22 26.26 12.40
N ASP A 101 -3.36 27.27 12.32
CA ASP A 101 -3.77 28.65 12.03
C ASP A 101 -3.67 29.07 10.55
N GLN A 102 -3.06 28.24 9.71
CA GLN A 102 -2.95 28.36 8.25
C GLN A 102 -2.09 29.53 7.80
N ASP A 103 -1.01 29.82 8.51
CA ASP A 103 -0.01 30.81 8.11
C ASP A 103 1.04 30.24 7.12
N GLY A 104 1.05 28.92 6.91
CA GLY A 104 1.95 28.20 6.02
C GLY A 104 3.22 27.66 6.70
N PHE A 105 3.34 27.78 8.01
CA PHE A 105 4.37 27.15 8.83
C PHE A 105 3.78 25.97 9.59
N SER A 106 4.28 24.77 9.29
CA SER A 106 3.90 23.58 10.03
C SER A 106 4.54 23.59 11.42
N SER A 107 3.87 23.02 12.42
CA SER A 107 4.39 22.71 13.75
C SER A 107 5.44 21.58 13.74
N CYS A 108 5.65 20.90 12.60
CA CYS A 108 6.69 19.89 12.44
C CYS A 108 8.11 20.51 12.40
N PHE A 109 9.13 19.72 12.81
CA PHE A 109 10.58 19.99 12.61
C PHE A 109 11.11 21.38 13.03
N ASP A 110 10.94 21.78 14.30
CA ASP A 110 11.32 23.12 14.78
C ASP A 110 10.64 24.25 13.97
N GLY A 111 9.42 23.97 13.49
CA GLY A 111 8.57 24.92 12.77
C GLY A 111 7.85 25.86 13.73
N ASP A 112 6.56 26.12 13.48
CA ASP A 112 5.78 27.08 14.25
C ASP A 112 5.80 26.78 15.77
N CYS A 113 6.21 27.78 16.57
CA CYS A 113 6.29 27.71 18.01
C CYS A 113 4.95 28.00 18.74
N ASP A 114 3.96 28.57 18.04
CA ASP A 114 2.55 28.66 18.47
C ASP A 114 1.62 28.49 17.26
N ASP A 115 1.39 27.23 16.89
CA ASP A 115 0.48 26.73 15.84
C ASP A 115 -1.00 27.20 15.95
N THR A 116 -1.30 28.05 16.92
CA THR A 116 -2.63 28.65 17.10
C THR A 116 -2.66 30.15 16.82
N ASN A 117 -1.52 30.75 16.47
CA ASN A 117 -1.34 32.17 16.30
C ASN A 117 -0.52 32.52 15.03
N PRO A 118 -1.18 33.02 13.96
CA PRO A 118 -0.53 33.22 12.65
C PRO A 118 0.43 34.42 12.61
N ASP A 119 0.59 35.12 13.73
CA ASP A 119 1.60 36.17 13.92
C ASP A 119 2.86 35.63 14.62
N THR A 120 2.90 34.34 14.96
CA THR A 120 4.03 33.68 15.63
C THR A 120 4.53 32.55 14.74
N TYR A 121 5.69 32.71 14.11
CA TYR A 121 6.28 31.71 13.21
C TYR A 121 7.77 32.02 12.96
N PRO A 122 8.58 31.02 12.54
CA PRO A 122 10.00 31.22 12.26
C PRO A 122 10.30 32.43 11.35
N GLY A 123 10.94 33.45 11.91
CA GLY A 123 11.33 34.67 11.20
C GLY A 123 10.23 35.74 11.04
N ALA A 124 9.13 35.63 11.78
CA ALA A 124 8.14 36.71 11.90
C ALA A 124 8.76 38.01 12.45
N PRO A 125 8.13 39.19 12.28
CA PRO A 125 8.53 40.39 13.00
C PRO A 125 8.08 40.35 14.47
N GLU A 126 8.96 40.72 15.40
CA GLU A 126 8.60 40.86 16.81
C GLU A 126 7.55 41.95 17.07
N ILE A 127 6.57 41.64 17.91
CA ILE A 127 5.52 42.53 18.38
C ILE A 127 5.92 43.09 19.76
N CYS A 128 6.56 44.26 19.75
CA CYS A 128 7.15 44.82 20.95
C CYS A 128 6.20 44.97 22.17
N ASN A 129 6.65 44.41 23.30
CA ASN A 129 6.04 44.41 24.63
C ASN A 129 4.76 43.55 24.73
N ASP A 130 4.61 42.52 23.91
CA ASP A 130 3.56 41.50 24.09
C ASP A 130 4.06 40.30 24.95
N GLY A 131 5.37 40.16 25.11
CA GLY A 131 6.01 39.10 25.89
C GLY A 131 5.99 37.73 25.22
N ILE A 132 5.80 37.68 23.90
CA ILE A 132 5.84 36.49 23.05
C ILE A 132 7.14 36.53 22.24
N ASP A 133 7.69 35.36 21.91
CA ASP A 133 8.73 35.20 20.90
C ASP A 133 8.00 34.98 19.58
N ASN A 134 7.75 36.04 18.82
CA ASN A 134 6.94 35.92 17.61
C ASN A 134 7.70 35.23 16.48
N ASN A 135 9.03 35.34 16.47
CA ASN A 135 9.85 34.83 15.37
C ASN A 135 10.48 33.46 15.62
N CYS A 136 10.18 32.86 16.78
CA CYS A 136 10.65 31.55 17.23
C CYS A 136 12.17 31.42 17.28
N ASP A 137 12.93 32.49 17.54
CA ASP A 137 14.40 32.46 17.63
C ASP A 137 14.94 32.16 19.03
N GLY A 138 14.05 32.08 20.03
CA GLY A 138 14.35 31.77 21.42
C GLY A 138 14.63 32.99 22.29
N GLU A 139 14.58 34.21 21.75
CA GLU A 139 14.57 35.47 22.48
C GLU A 139 13.15 36.07 22.49
N VAL A 140 12.86 36.96 23.43
CA VAL A 140 11.52 37.57 23.58
C VAL A 140 11.65 39.07 23.47
N ASP A 141 10.78 39.70 22.67
CA ASP A 141 10.71 41.15 22.45
C ASP A 141 12.05 41.77 21.99
N GLU A 142 12.86 41.05 21.21
CA GLU A 142 14.10 41.57 20.63
C GLU A 142 13.84 42.37 19.34
N GLY A 143 14.87 43.06 18.83
CA GLY A 143 14.71 43.84 17.58
C GLY A 143 13.80 45.07 17.66
N CYS A 144 13.26 45.35 18.85
CA CYS A 144 12.58 46.58 19.27
C CYS A 144 13.57 47.72 19.60
#